data_AF-A0A5K7ZJU9-F1
#
_entry.id   AF-A0A5K7ZJU9-F1
#
_cell.length_a   1.000
_cell.length_b   1.000
_cell.length_c   1.000
_cell.angle_alpha   90.00
_cell.angle_beta   90.00
_cell.angle_gamma   90.00
#
_symmetry.space_group_name_H-M   'P 1'
#
loop_
_entity.id
_entity.type
_entity.pdbx_description
1 polymer ?
#
loop_
_entity_poly.entity_id
_entity_poly.type
_entity_poly.pdbx_seq_one_letter_code
_entity_poly.pdbx_strand_id
1 'polypeptide(L)'
;MKRRIRLSIPRVFHSCGLLRNIAFIVFCIVLLSSNSEAYRFNTGNRDLQIRWDNTVKYSCSLRLEKQSDELINSINQDDGDRAFSRGLISNRFDLLSEMDIVYKQVGMRISGAAWYDTVYHDENDNTSPSTSNSFDSRYNEFTDDTEELHGGDAEILDAFVFGRKGFGETEISIRAGQFAMQWGESLFFGNNGIAGGMAPIDVVKALSVPNTQFKELLRPVPQVSAQIQFGTALTMGLYYQLKWDNTRLPAVDSYFGNIDTIGDGGERLIVGDPLSPTGGPAAFFRRSDMEADDSGQGGIQVRFPIGAYDFGLYALRYL
;
A
#
# COMPACT_ATOMS: atom_id res chain seq x y z
N MET A 1 17.63 43.20 -57.55
CA MET A 1 16.40 42.43 -57.26
C MET A 1 16.72 41.37 -56.20
N LYS A 2 16.65 41.70 -54.91
CA LYS A 2 16.98 40.79 -53.79
C LYS A 2 15.72 40.01 -53.37
N ARG A 3 15.64 38.71 -53.68
CA ARG A 3 14.55 37.84 -53.23
C ARG A 3 14.87 37.31 -51.82
N ARG A 4 14.09 37.73 -50.81
CA ARG A 4 14.04 37.08 -49.50
C ARG A 4 13.10 35.88 -49.60
N ILE A 5 13.60 34.68 -49.34
CA ILE A 5 12.79 33.47 -49.15
C ILE A 5 12.30 33.50 -47.70
N ARG A 6 10.98 33.69 -47.51
CA ARG A 6 10.30 33.41 -46.23
C ARG A 6 9.94 31.92 -46.23
N LEU A 7 10.57 31.16 -45.35
CA LEU A 7 10.14 29.80 -45.03
C LEU A 7 8.91 29.90 -44.12
N SER A 8 7.77 29.45 -44.66
CA SER A 8 6.52 29.22 -43.95
C SER A 8 6.57 27.81 -43.36
N ILE A 9 6.60 27.69 -42.04
CA ILE A 9 6.44 26.40 -41.35
C ILE A 9 4.95 26.24 -41.02
N PRO A 10 4.28 25.15 -41.46
CA PRO A 10 2.87 24.93 -41.21
C PRO A 10 2.61 24.63 -39.72
N ARG A 11 1.50 25.15 -39.18
CA ARG A 11 0.95 24.74 -37.89
C ARG A 11 0.44 23.31 -38.00
N VAL A 12 1.22 22.34 -37.54
CA VAL A 12 0.79 20.95 -37.35
C VAL A 12 1.23 20.54 -35.94
N PHE A 13 0.35 19.82 -35.23
CA PHE A 13 0.39 19.43 -33.81
C PHE A 13 -0.18 20.45 -32.80
N HIS A 14 -1.52 20.50 -32.73
CA HIS A 14 -2.19 20.56 -31.43
C HIS A 14 -2.16 19.14 -30.86
N SER A 15 -1.26 18.86 -29.93
CA SER A 15 -1.32 17.69 -29.08
C SER A 15 -0.64 17.98 -27.76
N CYS A 16 -1.28 17.53 -26.69
CA CYS A 16 -0.79 17.44 -25.31
C CYS A 16 -0.86 18.72 -24.45
N GLY A 17 -2.09 19.10 -24.12
CA GLY A 17 -2.39 19.93 -22.94
C GLY A 17 -2.60 19.10 -21.66
N LEU A 18 -2.12 17.85 -21.59
CA LEU A 18 -2.42 16.93 -20.48
C LEU A 18 -1.38 16.95 -19.33
N LEU A 19 -0.44 17.90 -19.33
CA LEU A 19 0.69 17.90 -18.39
C LEU A 19 0.89 19.24 -17.65
N ARG A 20 -0.12 20.11 -17.64
CA ARG A 20 0.00 21.40 -16.98
C ARG A 20 -1.23 21.72 -16.16
N ASN A 21 -1.29 21.11 -14.99
CA ASN A 21 -1.84 21.62 -13.72
C ASN A 21 -2.30 20.46 -12.83
N ILE A 22 -1.35 19.67 -12.31
CA ILE A 22 -1.62 18.94 -11.07
C ILE A 22 -1.43 19.99 -9.98
N ALA A 23 -2.55 20.55 -9.51
CA ALA A 23 -2.54 21.56 -8.46
C ALA A 23 -1.89 20.99 -7.20
N PHE A 24 -1.01 21.80 -6.62
CA PHE A 24 -0.17 21.48 -5.47
C PHE A 24 -1.02 21.05 -4.25
N ILE A 25 -1.01 19.76 -3.91
CA ILE A 25 -1.42 19.30 -2.59
C ILE A 25 -0.26 19.60 -1.64
N VAL A 26 -0.30 20.75 -0.97
CA VAL A 26 0.62 21.05 0.13
C VAL A 26 0.05 20.43 1.39
N PHE A 27 0.55 19.24 1.70
CA PHE A 27 0.23 18.52 2.92
C PHE A 27 1.31 18.78 3.97
N CYS A 28 0.93 19.32 5.13
CA CYS A 28 1.82 19.41 6.28
C CYS A 28 1.50 18.27 7.23
N ILE A 29 2.39 17.26 7.28
CA ILE A 29 2.35 16.20 8.29
C ILE A 29 3.26 16.63 9.44
N VAL A 30 2.71 16.66 10.65
CA VAL A 30 3.51 16.73 11.86
C VAL A 30 3.63 15.32 12.42
N LEU A 31 4.84 14.75 12.38
CA LEU A 31 5.15 13.45 12.98
C LEU A 31 5.88 13.68 14.30
N LEU A 32 5.27 13.25 15.41
CA LEU A 32 5.96 13.08 16.68
C LEU A 32 6.12 11.57 16.90
N SER A 33 7.33 11.06 16.70
CA SER A 33 7.69 9.69 17.08
C SER A 33 8.38 9.72 18.44
N SER A 34 7.87 8.91 19.37
CA SER A 34 8.61 8.57 20.59
C SER A 34 9.67 7.52 20.22
N ASN A 35 10.84 7.54 20.86
CA ASN A 35 11.89 6.56 20.64
C ASN A 35 11.32 5.12 20.68
N SER A 36 11.71 4.28 19.73
CA SER A 36 11.46 2.84 19.80
C SER A 36 12.12 2.31 21.09
N GLU A 37 11.30 1.89 22.05
CA GLU A 37 11.75 1.22 23.27
C GLU A 37 12.02 -0.24 22.91
N ALA A 38 13.26 -0.54 22.54
CA ALA A 38 13.71 -1.90 22.26
C ALA A 38 14.02 -2.62 23.59
N TYR A 39 13.06 -3.38 24.12
CA TYR A 39 13.29 -4.16 25.33
C TYR A 39 13.87 -5.53 24.99
N ARG A 40 15.12 -5.75 25.38
CA ARG A 40 15.76 -7.06 25.32
C ARG A 40 15.59 -7.77 26.65
N PHE A 41 14.90 -8.91 26.65
CA PHE A 41 14.76 -9.70 27.88
C PHE A 41 16.11 -10.31 28.27
N ASN A 42 16.50 -10.15 29.53
CA ASN A 42 17.62 -10.89 30.09
C ASN A 42 17.16 -12.30 30.48
N THR A 43 17.38 -13.26 29.58
CA THR A 43 16.93 -14.65 29.75
C THR A 43 17.89 -15.49 30.60
N GLY A 44 19.09 -14.98 30.93
CA GLY A 44 20.17 -15.74 31.53
C GLY A 44 20.80 -16.81 30.61
N ASN A 45 20.25 -17.03 29.41
CA ASN A 45 20.73 -17.98 28.41
C ASN A 45 21.32 -17.25 27.21
N ARG A 46 22.62 -17.43 26.95
CA ARG A 46 23.33 -16.75 25.84
C ARG A 46 22.85 -17.17 24.45
N ASP A 47 22.25 -18.36 24.35
CA ASP A 47 21.74 -18.89 23.08
C ASP A 47 20.31 -18.42 22.78
N LEU A 48 19.59 -17.86 23.77
CA LEU A 48 18.20 -17.39 23.64
C LEU A 48 18.14 -15.87 23.71
N GLN A 49 17.75 -15.26 22.60
CA GLN A 49 17.51 -13.82 22.51
C GLN A 49 16.03 -13.57 22.30
N ILE A 50 15.45 -12.72 23.14
CA ILE A 50 14.07 -12.24 22.99
C ILE A 50 14.14 -10.72 22.94
N ARG A 51 13.55 -10.15 21.89
CA ARG A 51 13.40 -8.71 21.72
C ARG A 51 11.91 -8.41 21.55
N TRP A 52 11.45 -7.37 22.22
CA TRP A 52 10.12 -6.81 22.02
C TRP A 52 10.27 -5.30 21.85
N ASP A 53 9.89 -4.82 20.68
CA ASP A 53 9.98 -3.43 20.27
C ASP A 53 8.55 -2.89 20.11
N ASN A 54 8.29 -1.71 20.66
CA ASN A 54 7.03 -1.01 20.44
C ASN A 54 7.33 0.38 19.87
N THR A 55 6.62 0.73 18.80
CA THR A 55 6.68 2.04 18.17
C THR A 55 5.31 2.68 18.26
N VAL A 56 5.26 3.85 18.88
CA VAL A 56 4.05 4.66 18.98
C VAL A 56 4.23 5.91 18.13
N LYS A 57 3.25 6.16 17.25
CA LYS A 57 3.23 7.32 16.36
C LYS A 57 1.96 8.12 16.61
N TYR A 58 2.10 9.44 16.62
CA TYR A 58 0.98 10.35 16.43
C TYR A 58 1.23 11.19 15.18
N SER A 59 0.23 11.26 14.31
CA SER A 59 0.27 12.05 13.07
C SER A 59 -0.98 12.90 12.92
N CYS A 60 -0.77 14.17 12.59
CA CYS A 60 -1.83 15.12 12.27
C CYS A 60 -1.59 15.70 10.87
N SER A 61 -2.70 15.87 10.16
CA SER A 61 -2.74 15.99 8.70
C SER A 61 -3.78 17.03 8.32
N LEU A 62 -3.36 18.09 7.63
CA LEU A 62 -4.21 19.26 7.35
C LEU A 62 -4.34 19.52 5.84
N ARG A 63 -5.58 19.71 5.39
CA ARG A 63 -5.93 20.25 4.07
C ARG A 63 -5.94 21.78 4.12
N LEU A 64 -5.03 22.40 3.38
CA LEU A 64 -4.87 23.86 3.37
C LEU A 64 -5.79 24.57 2.36
N GLU A 65 -6.15 23.89 1.28
CA GLU A 65 -6.94 24.46 0.20
C GLU A 65 -8.39 23.98 0.20
N LYS A 66 -9.26 24.75 -0.45
CA LYS A 66 -10.68 24.37 -0.57
C LYS A 66 -10.82 23.15 -1.47
N GLN A 67 -12.03 22.59 -1.48
CA GLN A 67 -12.45 21.62 -2.49
C GLN A 67 -12.12 22.13 -3.90
N SER A 68 -11.56 21.25 -4.72
CA SER A 68 -11.16 21.55 -6.08
C SER A 68 -12.39 21.54 -6.96
N ASP A 69 -12.67 22.68 -7.61
CA ASP A 69 -13.79 22.80 -8.54
C ASP A 69 -13.70 21.80 -9.70
N GLU A 70 -12.49 21.30 -10.04
CA GLU A 70 -12.30 20.26 -11.06
C GLU A 70 -12.66 18.86 -10.54
N LEU A 71 -12.20 18.52 -9.33
CA LEU A 71 -12.41 17.18 -8.76
C LEU A 71 -13.87 16.96 -8.38
N ILE A 72 -14.52 17.97 -7.78
CA ILE A 72 -15.93 17.86 -7.37
C ILE A 72 -16.92 17.79 -8.56
N ASN A 73 -16.47 18.08 -9.78
CA ASN A 73 -17.28 17.95 -11.00
C ASN A 73 -17.05 16.61 -11.73
N SER A 74 -16.22 15.71 -11.20
CA SER A 74 -15.95 14.40 -11.77
C SER A 74 -16.74 13.32 -11.05
N ILE A 75 -17.97 13.05 -11.52
CA ILE A 75 -18.83 12.02 -10.93
C ILE A 75 -18.09 10.67 -10.91
N ASN A 76 -18.17 9.97 -9.77
CA ASN A 76 -17.48 8.70 -9.48
C ASN A 76 -15.96 8.85 -9.19
N GLN A 77 -15.47 10.08 -9.04
CA GLN A 77 -14.13 10.40 -8.55
C GLN A 77 -14.13 11.64 -7.63
N ASP A 78 -15.31 12.08 -7.18
CA ASP A 78 -15.49 13.35 -6.48
C ASP A 78 -15.50 13.21 -4.96
N ASP A 79 -15.79 12.02 -4.45
CA ASP A 79 -16.08 11.79 -3.04
C ASP A 79 -14.90 12.08 -2.11
N GLY A 80 -13.69 11.63 -2.44
CA GLY A 80 -12.51 11.94 -1.61
C GLY A 80 -12.20 13.44 -1.50
N ASP A 81 -12.54 14.25 -2.50
CA ASP A 81 -12.41 15.71 -2.41
C ASP A 81 -13.60 16.32 -1.64
N ARG A 82 -14.82 15.80 -1.85
CA ARG A 82 -16.06 16.27 -1.20
C ARG A 82 -16.13 15.94 0.29
N ALA A 83 -15.56 14.83 0.73
CA ALA A 83 -15.59 14.38 2.11
C ALA A 83 -14.79 15.29 3.08
N PHE A 84 -13.90 16.15 2.56
CA PHE A 84 -13.03 16.98 3.40
C PHE A 84 -13.03 18.45 2.98
N SER A 85 -13.44 19.33 3.87
CA SER A 85 -13.26 20.77 3.78
C SER A 85 -11.85 21.19 4.24
N ARG A 86 -11.55 22.50 4.18
CA ARG A 86 -10.28 23.02 4.72
C ARG A 86 -10.19 22.71 6.21
N GLY A 87 -9.12 22.07 6.64
CA GLY A 87 -8.95 21.70 8.03
C GLY A 87 -8.28 20.35 8.19
N LEU A 88 -8.70 19.64 9.24
CA LEU A 88 -8.13 18.35 9.63
C LEU A 88 -8.67 17.24 8.72
N ILE A 89 -7.75 16.47 8.14
CA ILE A 89 -8.09 15.31 7.29
C ILE A 89 -7.61 13.99 7.88
N SER A 90 -6.77 14.07 8.92
CA SER A 90 -6.36 12.91 9.71
C SER A 90 -5.79 13.38 11.06
N ASN A 91 -6.17 12.68 12.11
CA ASN A 91 -5.73 12.86 13.50
C ASN A 91 -5.53 11.48 14.12
N ARG A 92 -4.38 10.88 13.79
CA ARG A 92 -4.15 9.45 13.91
C ARG A 92 -3.12 9.10 14.95
N PHE A 93 -3.41 8.06 15.71
CA PHE A 93 -2.47 7.34 16.55
C PHE A 93 -2.19 5.97 15.92
N ASP A 94 -0.92 5.56 15.86
CA ASP A 94 -0.51 4.24 15.42
C ASP A 94 0.32 3.55 16.51
N LEU A 95 0.10 2.25 16.66
CA LEU A 95 0.92 1.34 17.45
C LEU A 95 1.47 0.24 16.54
N LEU A 96 2.78 0.05 16.55
CA LEU A 96 3.44 -1.11 15.97
C LEU A 96 4.15 -1.87 17.09
N SER A 97 3.85 -3.16 17.25
CA SER A 97 4.50 -4.04 18.22
C SER A 97 5.17 -5.18 17.48
N GLU A 98 6.46 -5.42 17.76
CA GLU A 98 7.28 -6.44 17.10
C GLU A 98 7.98 -7.29 18.16
N MET A 99 7.87 -8.60 18.05
CA MET A 99 8.55 -9.54 18.93
C MET A 99 9.36 -10.54 18.11
N ASP A 100 10.64 -10.65 18.42
CA ASP A 100 11.57 -11.61 17.85
C ASP A 100 12.08 -12.54 18.95
N ILE A 101 11.97 -13.85 18.71
CA ILE A 101 12.51 -14.89 19.59
C ILE A 101 13.48 -15.73 18.78
N VAL A 102 14.74 -15.76 19.17
CA VAL A 102 15.80 -16.48 18.47
C VAL A 102 16.51 -17.42 19.43
N TYR A 103 16.55 -18.71 19.07
CA TYR A 103 17.35 -19.71 19.75
C TYR A 103 18.35 -20.32 18.77
N LYS A 104 19.64 -20.02 18.96
CA LYS A 104 20.71 -20.46 18.05
C LYS A 104 20.43 -20.07 16.59
N GLN A 105 20.16 -21.03 15.71
CA GLN A 105 19.91 -20.81 14.28
C GLN A 105 18.43 -20.88 13.89
N VAL A 106 17.52 -21.01 14.86
CA VAL A 106 16.08 -21.03 14.63
C VAL A 106 15.41 -19.89 15.40
N GLY A 107 14.29 -19.40 14.89
CA GLY A 107 13.56 -18.35 15.56
C GLY A 107 12.16 -18.15 15.01
N MET A 108 11.46 -17.23 15.64
CA MET A 108 10.15 -16.75 15.22
C MET A 108 10.10 -15.24 15.32
N ARG A 109 9.28 -14.65 14.45
CA ARG A 109 8.94 -13.24 14.48
C ARG A 109 7.42 -13.11 14.43
N ILE A 110 6.89 -12.28 15.32
CA ILE A 110 5.51 -11.85 15.30
C ILE A 110 5.47 -10.33 15.36
N SER A 111 4.68 -9.69 14.52
CA SER A 111 4.44 -8.26 14.56
C SER A 111 2.99 -7.95 14.26
N GLY A 112 2.50 -6.85 14.84
CA GLY A 112 1.15 -6.36 14.61
C GLY A 112 1.11 -4.85 14.66
N ALA A 113 0.20 -4.28 13.88
CA ALA A 113 -0.08 -2.86 13.84
C ALA A 113 -1.53 -2.60 14.26
N ALA A 114 -1.77 -1.48 14.90
CA ALA A 114 -3.09 -0.96 15.18
C ALA A 114 -3.10 0.54 14.98
N TRP A 115 -4.22 1.09 14.54
CA TRP A 115 -4.38 2.53 14.37
C TRP A 115 -5.76 3.01 14.75
N TYR A 116 -5.85 4.30 15.05
CA TYR A 116 -7.08 4.99 15.31
C TYR A 116 -6.97 6.46 14.88
N ASP A 117 -7.83 6.91 13.99
CA ASP A 117 -7.94 8.24 13.42
C ASP A 117 -9.33 8.79 13.66
N THR A 118 -9.42 9.80 14.52
CA THR A 118 -10.72 10.35 14.93
C THR A 118 -11.53 10.95 13.79
N VAL A 119 -10.89 11.40 12.71
CA VAL A 119 -11.58 12.12 11.63
C VAL A 119 -12.57 11.22 10.88
N TYR A 120 -12.25 9.94 10.75
CA TYR A 120 -13.09 8.98 10.01
C TYR A 120 -14.22 8.37 10.85
N HIS A 121 -14.30 8.72 12.14
CA HIS A 121 -15.39 8.32 13.05
C HIS A 121 -16.45 9.42 13.22
N ASP A 122 -16.31 10.55 12.52
CA ASP A 122 -17.24 11.68 12.49
C ASP A 122 -17.98 11.75 11.13
N GLU A 123 -18.99 12.61 11.03
CA GLU A 123 -19.58 12.96 9.73
C GLU A 123 -18.55 13.63 8.82
N ASN A 124 -18.66 13.39 7.51
CA ASN A 124 -17.80 14.00 6.49
C ASN A 124 -18.45 15.27 5.90
N ASP A 125 -17.68 16.04 5.12
CA ASP A 125 -18.08 17.34 4.58
C ASP A 125 -18.83 17.27 3.23
N ASN A 126 -19.21 16.08 2.76
CA ASN A 126 -19.85 15.90 1.46
C ASN A 126 -21.27 16.50 1.48
N THR A 127 -21.58 17.39 0.53
CA THR A 127 -22.89 18.06 0.40
C THR A 127 -23.64 17.67 -0.87
N SER A 128 -23.25 16.57 -1.54
CA SER A 128 -23.82 16.16 -2.84
C SER A 128 -24.46 14.77 -2.77
N PRO A 129 -25.71 14.66 -2.26
CA PRO A 129 -26.43 13.39 -2.21
C PRO A 129 -26.65 12.74 -3.59
N SER A 130 -26.60 13.54 -4.66
CA SER A 130 -26.82 13.08 -6.03
C SER A 130 -25.57 12.45 -6.67
N THR A 131 -24.38 12.71 -6.14
CA THR A 131 -23.12 12.19 -6.70
C THR A 131 -22.34 11.32 -5.73
N SER A 132 -22.68 11.35 -4.43
CA SER A 132 -22.07 10.44 -3.44
C SER A 132 -22.22 8.99 -3.84
N ASN A 133 -21.15 8.24 -3.71
CA ASN A 133 -21.13 6.83 -3.96
C ASN A 133 -21.92 6.05 -2.91
N SER A 134 -21.76 6.44 -1.65
CA SER A 134 -22.45 5.79 -0.54
C SER A 134 -23.96 5.73 -0.78
N PHE A 135 -24.49 4.53 -0.58
CA PHE A 135 -25.87 4.13 -0.77
C PHE A 135 -26.44 3.53 0.52
N ASP A 136 -25.64 2.73 1.24
CA ASP A 136 -26.04 2.10 2.49
C ASP A 136 -25.86 3.05 3.70
N SER A 137 -24.96 4.03 3.60
CA SER A 137 -24.76 5.09 4.61
C SER A 137 -25.28 6.46 4.12
N ARG A 138 -25.34 7.46 5.01
CA ARG A 138 -25.65 8.83 4.56
C ARG A 138 -24.51 9.33 3.67
N TYR A 139 -24.85 10.17 2.69
CA TYR A 139 -23.88 10.80 1.79
C TYR A 139 -22.79 11.60 2.52
N ASN A 140 -23.04 11.99 3.77
CA ASN A 140 -22.11 12.72 4.63
C ASN A 140 -21.57 11.89 5.81
N GLU A 141 -21.56 10.56 5.66
CA GLU A 141 -20.92 9.62 6.59
C GLU A 141 -19.91 8.78 5.81
N PHE A 142 -18.86 8.33 6.50
CA PHE A 142 -17.99 7.31 5.94
C PHE A 142 -18.71 5.96 5.99
N THR A 143 -18.48 5.11 4.99
CA THR A 143 -18.95 3.72 5.02
C THR A 143 -18.19 2.93 6.08
N ASP A 144 -18.77 1.82 6.56
CA ASP A 144 -18.12 0.93 7.54
C ASP A 144 -16.70 0.52 7.09
N ASP A 145 -16.54 0.18 5.81
CA ASP A 145 -15.26 -0.17 5.20
C ASP A 145 -14.23 0.99 5.26
N THR A 146 -14.67 2.23 5.01
CA THR A 146 -13.80 3.41 5.05
C THR A 146 -13.45 3.77 6.50
N GLU A 147 -14.41 3.64 7.42
CA GLU A 147 -14.20 3.81 8.86
C GLU A 147 -13.23 2.75 9.41
N GLU A 148 -13.34 1.49 9.01
CA GLU A 148 -12.40 0.43 9.42
C GLU A 148 -11.00 0.69 8.85
N LEU A 149 -10.88 0.88 7.53
CA LEU A 149 -9.58 1.01 6.88
C LEU A 149 -8.81 2.27 7.30
N HIS A 150 -9.49 3.42 7.37
CA HIS A 150 -8.83 4.71 7.65
C HIS A 150 -9.06 5.22 9.07
N GLY A 151 -10.21 4.91 9.66
CA GLY A 151 -10.58 5.30 11.03
C GLY A 151 -9.96 4.40 12.08
N GLY A 152 -10.05 3.07 12.00
CA GLY A 152 -9.37 2.25 12.98
C GLY A 152 -9.50 0.75 12.80
N ASP A 153 -8.35 0.08 12.78
CA ASP A 153 -8.23 -1.37 12.69
C ASP A 153 -6.93 -1.85 13.37
N ALA A 154 -6.81 -3.16 13.57
CA ALA A 154 -5.62 -3.84 14.05
C ALA A 154 -5.35 -5.12 13.26
N GLU A 155 -4.14 -5.22 12.71
CA GLU A 155 -3.73 -6.35 11.88
C GLU A 155 -2.43 -7.00 12.37
N ILE A 156 -2.33 -8.33 12.16
CA ILE A 156 -1.05 -9.04 12.27
C ILE A 156 -0.29 -8.81 10.97
N LEU A 157 0.94 -8.34 11.09
CA LEU A 157 1.85 -8.12 9.97
C LEU A 157 2.68 -9.38 9.76
N ASP A 158 3.75 -9.58 10.52
CA ASP A 158 4.56 -10.80 10.44
C ASP A 158 4.08 -11.85 11.44
N ALA A 159 4.05 -13.12 11.04
CA ALA A 159 3.86 -14.26 11.92
C ALA A 159 4.51 -15.48 11.29
N PHE A 160 5.82 -15.65 11.48
CA PHE A 160 6.58 -16.70 10.82
C PHE A 160 7.68 -17.29 11.70
N VAL A 161 8.06 -18.51 11.35
CA VAL A 161 9.25 -19.18 11.87
C VAL A 161 10.33 -19.24 10.81
N PHE A 162 11.58 -19.25 11.24
CA PHE A 162 12.73 -19.35 10.36
C PHE A 162 13.81 -20.24 10.95
N GLY A 163 14.62 -20.79 10.06
CA GLY A 163 15.78 -21.61 10.43
C GLY A 163 16.91 -21.44 9.44
N ARG A 164 18.14 -21.57 9.93
CA ARG A 164 19.36 -21.58 9.12
C ARG A 164 20.22 -22.77 9.47
N LYS A 165 20.91 -23.33 8.47
CA LYS A 165 21.86 -24.42 8.66
C LYS A 165 22.99 -24.34 7.65
N GLY A 166 24.23 -24.35 8.15
CA GLY A 166 25.45 -24.40 7.35
C GLY A 166 25.95 -25.83 7.13
N PHE A 167 26.51 -26.07 5.96
CA PHE A 167 27.18 -27.30 5.54
C PHE A 167 28.46 -26.94 4.77
N GLY A 168 29.58 -26.80 5.48
CA GLY A 168 30.82 -26.29 4.88
C GLY A 168 30.64 -24.85 4.41
N GLU A 169 30.82 -24.61 3.10
CA GLU A 169 30.61 -23.30 2.47
C GLU A 169 29.14 -23.03 2.07
N THR A 170 28.26 -24.03 2.21
CA THR A 170 26.86 -23.89 1.83
C THR A 170 26.01 -23.47 3.03
N GLU A 171 25.20 -22.42 2.89
CA GLU A 171 24.19 -22.04 3.89
C GLU A 171 22.79 -22.23 3.31
N ILE A 172 21.90 -22.86 4.09
CA ILE A 172 20.48 -23.00 3.77
C ILE A 172 19.69 -22.17 4.78
N SER A 173 18.76 -21.35 4.30
CA SER A 173 17.78 -20.65 5.12
C SER A 173 16.35 -20.95 4.65
N ILE A 174 15.44 -21.13 5.59
CA ILE A 174 14.03 -21.44 5.33
C ILE A 174 13.17 -20.52 6.20
N ARG A 175 12.05 -20.03 5.64
CA ARG A 175 11.00 -19.32 6.37
C ARG A 175 9.63 -19.90 6.02
N ALA A 176 8.74 -19.94 6.99
CA ALA A 176 7.37 -20.38 6.78
C ALA A 176 6.42 -19.61 7.72
N GLY A 177 5.32 -19.11 7.17
CA GLY A 177 4.33 -18.31 7.89
C GLY A 177 3.95 -17.06 7.10
N GLN A 178 3.43 -16.05 7.79
CA GLN A 178 3.09 -14.78 7.18
C GLN A 178 4.30 -13.83 7.26
N PHE A 179 4.81 -13.42 6.11
CA PHE A 179 5.91 -12.45 6.05
C PHE A 179 5.91 -11.73 4.71
N ALA A 180 6.49 -10.53 4.65
CA ALA A 180 6.79 -9.87 3.39
C ALA A 180 8.18 -10.30 2.90
N MET A 181 8.32 -10.54 1.60
CA MET A 181 9.62 -10.74 0.96
C MET A 181 9.66 -10.13 -0.43
N GLN A 182 10.85 -9.72 -0.85
CA GLN A 182 11.09 -9.25 -2.21
C GLN A 182 12.46 -9.71 -2.69
N TRP A 183 12.55 -9.91 -3.99
CA TRP A 183 13.80 -10.08 -4.71
C TRP A 183 14.06 -8.84 -5.57
N GLY A 184 15.33 -8.46 -5.72
CA GLY A 184 15.76 -7.30 -6.50
C GLY A 184 16.10 -6.05 -5.69
N GLU A 185 16.66 -5.05 -6.38
CA GLU A 185 17.22 -3.82 -5.80
C GLU A 185 16.29 -2.59 -5.93
N SER A 186 15.03 -2.77 -6.32
CA SER A 186 14.11 -1.65 -6.53
C SER A 186 13.71 -1.00 -5.20
N LEU A 187 14.45 0.02 -4.79
CA LEU A 187 14.20 0.81 -3.58
C LEU A 187 12.99 1.75 -3.70
N PHE A 188 12.74 2.28 -4.91
CA PHE A 188 11.71 3.32 -5.16
C PHE A 188 10.65 2.95 -6.21
N PHE A 189 10.90 1.94 -7.07
CA PHE A 189 9.98 1.55 -8.16
C PHE A 189 9.74 0.04 -8.20
N GLY A 190 9.39 -0.55 -7.05
CA GLY A 190 9.21 -2.00 -6.97
C GLY A 190 8.11 -2.55 -7.88
N ASN A 191 7.05 -1.78 -8.14
CA ASN A 191 5.97 -2.16 -9.06
C ASN A 191 6.43 -2.36 -10.52
N ASN A 192 7.55 -1.74 -10.92
CA ASN A 192 8.12 -1.87 -12.27
C ASN A 192 9.20 -2.95 -12.36
N GLY A 193 9.37 -3.77 -11.31
CA GLY A 193 10.37 -4.83 -11.25
C GLY A 193 9.81 -6.14 -10.71
N ILE A 194 10.71 -7.12 -10.53
CA ILE A 194 10.38 -8.46 -10.00
C ILE A 194 9.61 -8.36 -8.67
N ALA A 195 9.99 -7.41 -7.82
CA ALA A 195 9.35 -7.19 -6.52
C ALA A 195 7.84 -6.88 -6.60
N GLY A 196 7.37 -6.25 -7.68
CA GLY A 196 5.96 -5.89 -7.86
C GLY A 196 5.03 -7.10 -8.04
N GLY A 197 5.56 -8.22 -8.55
CA GLY A 197 4.79 -9.46 -8.71
C GLY A 197 4.94 -10.43 -7.53
N MET A 198 5.59 -10.04 -6.44
CA MET A 198 5.91 -10.95 -5.32
C MET A 198 5.04 -10.77 -4.09
N ALA A 199 4.44 -9.59 -3.90
CA ALA A 199 3.63 -9.30 -2.74
C ALA A 199 2.65 -8.15 -3.05
N PRO A 200 1.45 -8.15 -2.44
CA PRO A 200 0.57 -7.00 -2.48
C PRO A 200 1.20 -5.82 -1.75
N ILE A 201 0.76 -4.62 -2.13
CA ILE A 201 1.22 -3.38 -1.51
C ILE A 201 0.10 -2.65 -0.78
N ASP A 202 0.49 -1.81 0.16
CA ASP A 202 -0.37 -0.84 0.84
C ASP A 202 -0.23 0.53 0.18
N VAL A 203 -1.18 0.89 -0.68
CA VAL A 203 -1.18 2.17 -1.40
C VAL A 203 -1.59 3.31 -0.48
N VAL A 204 -2.42 3.05 0.54
CA VAL A 204 -2.78 4.05 1.56
C VAL A 204 -1.52 4.56 2.24
N LYS A 205 -0.65 3.65 2.66
CA LYS A 205 0.65 3.99 3.24
C LYS A 205 1.56 4.72 2.26
N ALA A 206 1.57 4.30 0.98
CA ALA A 206 2.37 4.94 -0.06
C ALA A 206 2.01 6.41 -0.31
N LEU A 207 0.72 6.76 -0.15
CA LEU A 207 0.21 8.12 -0.38
C LEU A 207 0.27 8.99 0.87
N SER A 208 0.08 8.40 2.06
CA SER A 208 -0.04 9.14 3.32
C SER A 208 1.28 9.30 4.07
N VAL A 209 2.26 8.42 3.86
CA VAL A 209 3.53 8.43 4.60
C VAL A 209 4.67 8.93 3.69
N PRO A 210 5.32 10.06 4.01
CA PRO A 210 6.40 10.59 3.20
C PRO A 210 7.66 9.74 3.36
N ASN A 211 8.44 9.65 2.27
CA ASN A 211 9.75 8.97 2.24
C ASN A 211 9.71 7.45 2.54
N THR A 212 8.58 6.80 2.28
CA THR A 212 8.45 5.34 2.45
C THR A 212 9.21 4.58 1.37
N GLN A 213 9.99 3.57 1.77
CA GLN A 213 10.69 2.68 0.84
C GLN A 213 9.73 1.60 0.33
N PHE A 214 9.94 1.07 -0.88
CA PHE A 214 9.03 0.06 -1.45
C PHE A 214 8.84 -1.17 -0.54
N LYS A 215 9.91 -1.63 0.11
CA LYS A 215 9.86 -2.76 1.06
C LYS A 215 8.92 -2.52 2.25
N GLU A 216 8.66 -1.27 2.61
CA GLU A 216 7.80 -0.87 3.73
C GLU A 216 6.32 -0.80 3.32
N LEU A 217 6.04 -0.86 2.01
CA LEU A 217 4.71 -0.92 1.44
C LEU A 217 4.21 -2.35 1.27
N LEU A 218 5.11 -3.34 1.28
CA LEU A 218 4.74 -4.73 1.08
C LEU A 218 3.89 -5.23 2.24
N ARG A 219 2.73 -5.80 1.91
CA ARG A 219 1.87 -6.47 2.88
C ARG A 219 2.34 -7.92 3.06
N PRO A 220 2.59 -8.38 4.30
CA PRO A 220 2.94 -9.76 4.55
C PRO A 220 1.82 -10.73 4.15
N VAL A 221 2.19 -11.83 3.49
CA VAL A 221 1.24 -12.89 3.11
C VAL A 221 1.71 -14.25 3.61
N PRO A 222 0.79 -15.19 3.89
CA PRO A 222 1.15 -16.59 4.18
C PRO A 222 1.94 -17.21 3.04
N GLN A 223 3.18 -17.62 3.31
CA GLN A 223 4.07 -18.21 2.31
C GLN A 223 5.18 -19.07 2.94
N VAL A 224 5.88 -19.81 2.08
CA VAL A 224 7.10 -20.55 2.43
C VAL A 224 8.21 -20.11 1.49
N SER A 225 9.39 -19.87 2.02
CA SER A 225 10.58 -19.57 1.22
C SER A 225 11.78 -20.40 1.66
N ALA A 226 12.63 -20.72 0.70
CA ALA A 226 13.92 -21.33 0.94
C ALA A 226 14.99 -20.63 0.10
N GLN A 227 16.18 -20.45 0.68
CA GLN A 227 17.34 -19.92 0.00
C GLN A 227 18.56 -20.77 0.32
N ILE A 228 19.33 -21.09 -0.71
CA ILE A 228 20.57 -21.84 -0.61
C ILE A 228 21.67 -20.95 -1.18
N GLN A 229 22.69 -20.68 -0.37
CA GLN A 229 23.87 -19.93 -0.76
C GLN A 229 25.07 -20.89 -0.81
N PHE A 230 25.69 -21.03 -1.97
CA PHE A 230 26.90 -21.82 -2.18
C PHE A 230 28.12 -20.90 -2.14
N GLY A 231 28.68 -20.71 -0.94
CA GLY A 231 29.78 -19.78 -0.68
C GLY A 231 29.48 -18.38 -1.22
N THR A 232 30.42 -17.83 -1.98
CA THR A 232 30.26 -16.53 -2.66
C THR A 232 29.87 -16.68 -4.14
N ALA A 233 29.70 -17.90 -4.65
CA ALA A 233 29.62 -18.16 -6.09
C ALA A 233 28.19 -18.18 -6.63
N LEU A 234 27.23 -18.63 -5.83
CA LEU A 234 25.87 -18.87 -6.31
C LEU A 234 24.86 -18.76 -5.16
N THR A 235 23.74 -18.11 -5.40
CA THR A 235 22.58 -18.09 -4.52
C THR A 235 21.35 -18.51 -5.29
N MET A 236 20.62 -19.49 -4.77
CA MET A 236 19.34 -19.93 -5.30
C MET A 236 18.26 -19.62 -4.28
N GLY A 237 17.10 -19.16 -4.74
CA GLY A 237 15.95 -18.91 -3.88
C GLY A 237 14.68 -19.42 -4.52
N LEU A 238 13.73 -19.81 -3.69
CA LEU A 238 12.38 -20.14 -4.09
C LEU A 238 11.40 -19.62 -3.05
N TYR A 239 10.20 -19.28 -3.50
CA TYR A 239 9.07 -19.07 -2.60
C TYR A 239 7.79 -19.62 -3.21
N TYR A 240 6.85 -19.96 -2.34
CA TYR A 240 5.51 -20.36 -2.70
C TYR A 240 4.54 -19.65 -1.75
N GLN A 241 3.64 -18.87 -2.33
CA GLN A 241 2.62 -18.13 -1.60
C GLN A 241 1.39 -19.03 -1.43
N LEU A 242 0.91 -19.11 -0.19
CA LEU A 242 -0.15 -20.03 0.24
C LEU A 242 -1.54 -19.38 0.26
N LYS A 243 -1.59 -18.05 0.26
CA LYS A 243 -2.82 -17.27 0.27
C LYS A 243 -2.66 -16.06 -0.63
N TRP A 244 -3.64 -15.78 -1.47
CA TRP A 244 -3.72 -14.54 -2.20
C TRP A 244 -4.19 -13.41 -1.28
N ASP A 245 -3.76 -12.19 -1.58
CA ASP A 245 -4.24 -10.99 -0.91
C ASP A 245 -4.12 -9.83 -1.90
N ASN A 246 -5.09 -8.92 -1.87
CA ASN A 246 -5.17 -7.80 -2.81
C ASN A 246 -4.24 -6.66 -2.38
N THR A 247 -3.88 -5.86 -3.38
CA THR A 247 -3.29 -4.54 -3.11
C THR A 247 -4.35 -3.68 -2.41
N ARG A 248 -3.99 -3.15 -1.24
CA ARG A 248 -4.84 -2.26 -0.44
C ARG A 248 -4.85 -0.88 -1.08
N LEU A 249 -6.01 -0.47 -1.56
CA LEU A 249 -6.23 0.86 -2.15
C LEU A 249 -6.83 1.79 -1.09
N PRO A 250 -6.72 3.12 -1.24
CA PRO A 250 -7.54 4.03 -0.45
C PRO A 250 -9.02 3.72 -0.67
N ALA A 251 -9.74 3.49 0.43
CA ALA A 251 -11.19 3.36 0.40
C ALA A 251 -11.87 4.60 -0.19
N VAL A 252 -13.08 4.41 -0.68
CA VAL A 252 -13.96 5.48 -1.19
C VAL A 252 -14.26 6.50 -0.09
N ASP A 253 -14.51 7.75 -0.47
CA ASP A 253 -14.65 8.90 0.44
C ASP A 253 -13.40 9.24 1.28
N SER A 254 -12.32 8.44 1.27
CA SER A 254 -11.08 8.81 1.98
C SER A 254 -10.31 9.92 1.26
N TYR A 255 -9.48 10.66 2.00
CA TYR A 255 -8.81 11.85 1.44
C TYR A 255 -7.92 11.56 0.23
N PHE A 256 -7.32 10.36 0.19
CA PHE A 256 -6.50 9.90 -0.93
C PHE A 256 -7.27 8.99 -1.91
N GLY A 257 -8.56 8.76 -1.67
CA GLY A 257 -9.47 8.05 -2.57
C GLY A 257 -9.84 8.94 -3.75
N ASN A 258 -9.42 8.54 -4.95
CA ASN A 258 -9.67 9.28 -6.19
C ASN A 258 -10.55 8.51 -7.18
N ILE A 259 -11.12 7.39 -6.74
CA ILE A 259 -12.01 6.53 -7.52
C ILE A 259 -13.08 6.05 -6.56
N ASP A 260 -14.34 6.34 -6.86
CA ASP A 260 -15.43 6.07 -5.93
C ASP A 260 -16.03 4.67 -6.11
N THR A 261 -15.52 3.88 -7.06
CA THR A 261 -16.16 2.64 -7.52
C THR A 261 -15.32 1.39 -7.32
N ILE A 262 -14.07 1.54 -6.87
CA ILE A 262 -13.08 0.46 -6.77
C ILE A 262 -12.46 0.48 -5.38
N GLY A 263 -12.31 -0.70 -4.79
CA GLY A 263 -11.75 -0.87 -3.45
C GLY A 263 -12.81 -0.80 -2.35
N ASP A 264 -12.34 -0.72 -1.12
CA ASP A 264 -13.15 -0.75 0.09
C ASP A 264 -14.09 0.48 0.13
N GLY A 265 -15.33 0.30 0.59
CA GLY A 265 -16.33 1.37 0.68
C GLY A 265 -17.02 1.77 -0.62
N GLY A 266 -16.63 1.21 -1.77
CA GLY A 266 -17.31 1.48 -3.05
C GLY A 266 -18.57 0.65 -3.23
N GLU A 267 -19.72 1.29 -3.42
CA GLU A 267 -21.04 0.63 -3.40
C GLU A 267 -21.77 0.70 -4.74
N ARG A 268 -21.48 1.69 -5.60
CA ARG A 268 -22.14 1.82 -6.91
C ARG A 268 -21.29 2.51 -7.96
N LEU A 269 -21.73 2.46 -9.21
CA LEU A 269 -21.23 3.28 -10.32
C LEU A 269 -22.40 4.10 -10.85
N ILE A 270 -22.33 5.41 -10.69
CA ILE A 270 -23.35 6.34 -11.18
C ILE A 270 -23.19 6.51 -12.69
N VAL A 271 -24.27 6.29 -13.45
CA VAL A 271 -24.28 6.30 -14.92
C VAL A 271 -25.26 7.28 -15.53
N GLY A 272 -26.05 7.99 -14.72
CA GLY A 272 -26.92 9.05 -15.20
C GLY A 272 -27.89 9.59 -14.17
N ASP A 273 -28.75 10.48 -14.65
CA ASP A 273 -29.79 11.12 -13.85
C ASP A 273 -30.81 10.12 -13.28
N PRO A 274 -31.54 10.50 -12.21
CA PRO A 274 -32.62 9.68 -11.68
C PRO A 274 -33.62 9.23 -12.73
N LEU A 275 -33.96 7.94 -12.74
CA LEU A 275 -34.98 7.37 -13.64
C LEU A 275 -36.42 7.66 -13.19
N SER A 276 -36.59 8.27 -12.01
CA SER A 276 -37.88 8.65 -11.42
C SER A 276 -37.72 9.95 -10.62
N PRO A 277 -38.74 10.83 -10.55
CA PRO A 277 -38.68 12.09 -9.80
C PRO A 277 -38.35 11.97 -8.30
N THR A 278 -38.48 10.77 -7.73
CA THR A 278 -38.20 10.49 -6.30
C THR A 278 -37.04 9.51 -6.11
N GLY A 279 -36.40 9.08 -7.19
CA GLY A 279 -35.28 8.14 -7.14
C GLY A 279 -33.93 8.84 -6.97
N GLY A 280 -32.94 8.09 -6.49
CA GLY A 280 -31.53 8.46 -6.61
C GLY A 280 -31.04 8.39 -8.07
N PRO A 281 -29.77 8.76 -8.33
CA PRO A 281 -29.18 8.68 -9.65
C PRO A 281 -29.26 7.26 -10.24
N ALA A 282 -29.32 7.14 -11.56
CA ALA A 282 -29.20 5.84 -12.22
C ALA A 282 -27.81 5.26 -11.94
N ALA A 283 -27.75 4.05 -11.39
CA ALA A 283 -26.49 3.44 -10.97
C ALA A 283 -26.45 1.91 -11.18
N PHE A 284 -25.26 1.38 -11.35
CA PHE A 284 -24.97 -0.05 -11.19
C PHE A 284 -24.46 -0.29 -9.78
N PHE A 285 -25.10 -1.18 -9.04
CA PHE A 285 -24.72 -1.51 -7.67
C PHE A 285 -23.63 -2.56 -7.65
N ARG A 286 -22.64 -2.37 -6.77
CA ARG A 286 -21.57 -3.33 -6.57
C ARG A 286 -22.13 -4.67 -6.11
N ARG A 287 -21.46 -5.73 -6.55
CA ARG A 287 -21.68 -7.09 -6.06
C ARG A 287 -20.43 -7.55 -5.34
N SER A 288 -20.52 -8.72 -4.72
CA SER A 288 -19.38 -9.38 -4.11
C SER A 288 -18.18 -9.43 -5.05
N ASP A 289 -17.01 -9.19 -4.48
CA ASP A 289 -15.75 -9.16 -5.22
C ASP A 289 -15.41 -10.53 -5.82
N MET A 290 -14.66 -10.48 -6.92
CA MET A 290 -14.06 -11.66 -7.53
C MET A 290 -12.61 -11.75 -7.08
N GLU A 291 -12.32 -12.65 -6.16
CA GLU A 291 -10.98 -12.90 -5.63
C GLU A 291 -10.20 -13.88 -6.51
N ALA A 292 -8.87 -13.77 -6.51
CA ALA A 292 -8.01 -14.74 -7.16
C ALA A 292 -7.80 -15.99 -6.29
N ASP A 293 -7.37 -17.10 -6.91
CA ASP A 293 -7.10 -18.33 -6.18
C ASP A 293 -5.90 -18.19 -5.21
N ASP A 294 -6.01 -18.81 -4.04
CA ASP A 294 -4.91 -18.89 -3.06
C ASP A 294 -3.67 -19.67 -3.54
N SER A 295 -3.77 -20.37 -4.67
CA SER A 295 -2.77 -21.33 -5.12
C SER A 295 -2.12 -20.96 -6.46
N GLY A 296 -0.89 -21.44 -6.66
CA GLY A 296 -0.17 -21.29 -7.92
C GLY A 296 0.68 -20.02 -8.01
N GLN A 297 0.80 -19.27 -6.91
CA GLN A 297 1.66 -18.10 -6.80
C GLN A 297 3.02 -18.48 -6.20
N GLY A 298 4.10 -18.02 -6.81
CA GLY A 298 5.44 -18.33 -6.36
C GLY A 298 6.51 -17.97 -7.37
N GLY A 299 7.76 -18.28 -7.03
CA GLY A 299 8.87 -17.96 -7.90
C GLY A 299 10.15 -18.68 -7.55
N ILE A 300 11.09 -18.61 -8.49
CA ILE A 300 12.47 -19.05 -8.35
C ILE A 300 13.43 -17.94 -8.75
N GLN A 301 14.56 -17.86 -8.05
CA GLN A 301 15.68 -16.99 -8.40
C GLN A 301 16.99 -17.74 -8.42
N VAL A 302 17.89 -17.28 -9.28
CA VAL A 302 19.31 -17.67 -9.28
C VAL A 302 20.13 -16.39 -9.40
N ARG A 303 21.09 -16.20 -8.49
CA ARG A 303 22.01 -15.07 -8.46
C ARG A 303 23.45 -15.54 -8.42
N PHE A 304 24.33 -14.92 -9.19
CA PHE A 304 25.75 -15.25 -9.23
C PHE A 304 26.59 -14.02 -9.61
N PRO A 305 27.70 -13.77 -8.92
CA PRO A 305 28.65 -12.73 -9.31
C PRO A 305 29.59 -13.21 -10.43
N ILE A 306 29.94 -12.29 -11.33
CA ILE A 306 31.03 -12.46 -12.30
C ILE A 306 31.90 -11.21 -12.29
N GLY A 307 33.08 -11.32 -11.69
CA GLY A 307 34.00 -10.18 -11.52
C GLY A 307 33.38 -9.12 -10.61
N ALA A 308 33.19 -7.91 -11.12
CA ALA A 308 32.57 -6.79 -10.40
C ALA A 308 31.05 -6.67 -10.61
N TYR A 309 30.44 -7.61 -11.33
CA TYR A 309 29.03 -7.59 -11.69
C TYR A 309 28.25 -8.68 -10.97
N ASP A 310 27.04 -8.36 -10.52
CA ASP A 310 26.08 -9.32 -9.99
C ASP A 310 24.98 -9.58 -11.03
N PHE A 311 24.76 -10.85 -11.37
CA PHE A 311 23.68 -11.27 -12.26
C PHE A 311 22.58 -11.98 -11.49
N GLY A 312 21.34 -11.79 -11.93
CA GLY A 312 20.16 -12.44 -11.37
C GLY A 312 19.19 -12.89 -12.47
N LEU A 313 18.71 -14.12 -12.36
CA LEU A 313 17.64 -14.69 -13.19
C LEU A 313 16.44 -14.98 -12.29
N TYR A 314 15.25 -14.59 -12.73
CA TYR A 314 14.02 -14.68 -11.96
C TYR A 314 12.92 -15.27 -12.83
N ALA A 315 12.13 -16.18 -12.28
CA ALA A 315 10.89 -16.65 -12.89
C ALA A 315 9.79 -16.65 -11.83
N LEU A 316 8.72 -15.90 -12.09
CA LEU A 316 7.59 -15.73 -11.18
C LEU A 316 6.30 -16.19 -11.86
N ARG A 317 5.38 -16.70 -11.06
CA ARG A 317 3.95 -16.82 -11.37
C ARG A 317 3.18 -16.08 -10.28
N TYR A 318 2.37 -15.11 -10.67
CA TYR A 318 1.56 -14.29 -9.78
C TYR A 318 0.15 -14.14 -10.38
N LEU A 319 -0.83 -13.81 -9.53
CA LEU A 319 -2.24 -13.67 -9.88
C LEU A 319 -2.71 -12.24 -9.66
#